data_AF-A0A7V0NU48-F1
#
_entry.id   AF-A0A7V0NU48-F1
#
_cell.length_a   1.000
_cell.length_b   1.000
_cell.length_c   1.000
_cell.angle_alpha   90.00
_cell.angle_beta   90.00
_cell.angle_gamma   90.00
#
_symmetry.space_group_name_H-M   'P 1'
#
loop_
_entity.id
_entity.type
_entity.pdbx_description
1 polymer ?
#
loop_
_entity_poly.entity_id
_entity_poly.type
_entity_poly.pdbx_seq_one_letter_code
_entity_poly.pdbx_strand_id
1 'polypeptide(L)' 'MARVNVYLPDELAERAKTAGLNVSNLTQEALRSALAARCTDDWLDDISRLRATGVSHNDVIEAVNVARDEFDRDHV' A
#
# COMPACT_ATOMS: atom_id res chain seq x y z
N MET A 1 -20.66 -7.70 -5.30
CA MET A 1 -19.36 -8.32 -4.90
C MET A 1 -19.07 -9.48 -5.82
N ALA A 2 -17.80 -9.68 -6.18
CA ALA A 2 -17.39 -10.89 -6.90
C ALA A 2 -17.51 -12.11 -6.00
N ARG A 3 -17.88 -13.27 -6.57
CA ARG A 3 -17.94 -14.54 -5.83
C ARG A 3 -16.59 -15.23 -5.89
N VAL A 4 -16.06 -15.62 -4.73
CA VAL A 4 -14.82 -16.39 -4.59
C VAL A 4 -15.14 -17.63 -3.76
N ASN A 5 -14.63 -18.79 -4.17
CA ASN A 5 -14.71 -20.03 -3.39
C ASN A 5 -13.38 -20.23 -2.66
N VAL A 6 -13.43 -20.48 -1.35
CA VAL A 6 -12.27 -20.79 -0.53
C VAL A 6 -12.40 -22.24 -0.06
N TYR A 7 -11.39 -23.05 -0.34
CA TYR A 7 -11.35 -24.45 0.05
C TYR A 7 -10.60 -24.58 1.37
N LEU A 8 -11.18 -25.34 2.30
CA LEU A 8 -10.65 -25.58 3.63
C LEU A 8 -10.58 -27.09 3.86
N PRO A 9 -9.61 -27.61 4.63
CA PRO A 9 -9.68 -28.96 5.15
C PRO A 9 -10.96 -29.17 5.96
N ASP A 10 -11.57 -30.35 5.84
CA ASP A 10 -12.87 -30.65 6.47
C ASP A 10 -12.86 -30.38 7.98
N GLU A 11 -11.80 -30.80 8.67
CA GLU A 11 -11.64 -30.54 10.11
C GLU A 11 -11.63 -29.04 10.46
N LEU A 12 -11.03 -28.22 9.59
CA LEU A 12 -10.98 -26.77 9.81
C LEU A 12 -12.33 -26.13 9.52
N ALA A 13 -13.02 -26.59 8.48
CA ALA A 13 -14.36 -26.12 8.13
C ALA A 13 -15.36 -26.42 9.27
N GLU A 14 -15.33 -27.62 9.83
CA GLU A 14 -16.18 -28.00 10.96
C GLU A 14 -15.84 -27.17 12.21
N ARG A 15 -14.55 -27.02 12.55
CA ARG A 15 -14.13 -26.17 13.68
C ARG A 15 -14.59 -24.72 13.53
N ALA A 16 -14.45 -24.14 12.33
CA ALA A 16 -14.88 -22.77 12.06
C ALA A 16 -16.40 -22.63 12.19
N LYS A 17 -17.16 -23.62 11.71
CA LYS A 17 -18.61 -23.68 11.82
C LYS A 17 -19.08 -23.82 13.27
N THR A 18 -18.50 -24.74 14.04
CA THR A 18 -18.81 -24.93 15.46
C THR A 18 -18.51 -23.66 16.27
N ALA A 19 -17.43 -22.95 15.94
CA ALA A 19 -17.08 -21.69 16.59
C ALA A 19 -17.88 -20.47 16.09
N GLY A 20 -18.79 -20.64 15.12
CA GLY A 20 -19.61 -19.55 14.57
C GLY A 20 -18.79 -18.48 13.85
N LEU A 21 -17.62 -18.83 13.29
CA LEU A 21 -16.75 -17.87 12.64
C LEU A 21 -17.34 -17.37 11.32
N ASN A 22 -17.28 -16.06 11.11
CA ASN A 22 -17.63 -15.46 9.82
C ASN A 22 -16.44 -15.62 8.85
N VAL A 23 -16.41 -16.75 8.15
CA VAL A 23 -15.34 -17.10 7.20
C VAL A 23 -15.18 -16.04 6.10
N SER A 24 -16.28 -15.45 5.63
CA SER A 24 -16.23 -14.40 4.62
C SER A 24 -15.50 -13.15 5.13
N ASN A 25 -15.79 -12.73 6.37
CA ASN A 25 -15.16 -11.55 6.95
C ASN A 25 -13.67 -11.79 7.24
N LEU A 26 -13.34 -12.97 7.77
CA LEU A 26 -11.95 -13.40 7.98
C LEU A 26 -11.16 -13.46 6.67
N THR A 27 -11.77 -14.01 5.62
CA THR A 27 -11.15 -14.07 4.28
C THR A 27 -10.90 -12.67 3.73
N GLN A 28 -11.86 -11.76 3.85
CA GLN A 28 -11.71 -10.37 3.39
C GLN A 28 -10.61 -9.64 4.15
N GLU A 29 -10.52 -9.84 5.47
CA GLU A 29 -9.47 -9.25 6.30
C GLU A 29 -8.09 -9.77 5.90
N ALA A 30 -7.95 -11.10 5.76
CA ALA A 30 -6.71 -11.72 5.34
C ALA A 30 -6.26 -11.22 3.97
N LEU A 31 -7.19 -11.09 3.01
CA LEU A 31 -6.89 -10.56 1.68
C LEU A 31 -6.47 -9.08 1.74
N ARG A 32 -7.17 -8.24 2.51
CA ARG A 32 -6.81 -6.82 2.68
C ARG A 32 -5.44 -6.67 3.32
N SER A 33 -5.14 -7.44 4.36
CA SER A 33 -3.84 -7.44 5.03
C SER A 33 -2.71 -7.90 4.11
N ALA A 34 -2.92 -8.99 3.37
CA ALA A 34 -1.93 -9.51 2.42
C ALA A 34 -1.65 -8.53 1.26
N LEU A 35 -2.68 -7.85 0.75
CA LEU A 35 -2.53 -6.81 -0.26
C LEU A 35 -1.83 -5.57 0.30
N ALA A 36 -2.19 -5.12 1.50
CA ALA A 36 -1.55 -3.98 2.16
C ALA A 36 -0.06 -4.24 2.40
N ALA A 37 0.31 -5.46 2.81
CA ALA A 37 1.69 -5.85 3.01
C ALA A 37 2.52 -5.79 1.71
N ARG A 38 1.90 -6.12 0.57
CA ARG A 38 2.56 -6.06 -0.76
C ARG A 38 2.57 -4.67 -1.36
N CYS A 39 1.70 -3.77 -0.91
CA CYS A 39 1.54 -2.44 -1.47
C CYS A 39 2.84 -1.62 -1.46
N THR A 40 3.66 -1.75 -0.40
CA THR A 40 4.97 -1.09 -0.33
C THR A 40 5.95 -1.69 -1.31
N ASP A 41 6.00 -3.02 -1.41
CA ASP A 41 6.89 -3.70 -2.35
C ASP A 41 6.51 -3.36 -3.79
N ASP A 42 5.22 -3.44 -4.13
CA ASP A 42 4.69 -3.08 -5.45
C ASP A 42 4.98 -1.61 -5.81
N TRP A 43 4.85 -0.70 -4.83
CA TRP A 43 5.18 0.71 -5.00
C TRP A 43 6.69 0.95 -5.22
N LEU A 44 7.56 0.25 -4.48
CA LEU A 44 9.00 0.32 -4.70
C LEU A 44 9.38 -0.21 -6.08
N ASP A 45 8.74 -1.30 -6.48
CA ASP A 45 8.88 -1.89 -7.80
C ASP A 45 8.48 -0.90 -8.90
N ASP A 46 7.36 -0.18 -8.73
CA ASP A 46 6.94 0.88 -9.64
C ASP A 46 7.95 2.03 -9.72
N ILE A 47 8.52 2.47 -8.59
CA ILE A 47 9.57 3.49 -8.58
C ILE A 47 10.81 3.01 -9.33
N SER A 48 11.22 1.76 -9.12
CA SER A 48 12.40 1.20 -9.78
C SER A 48 12.25 1.12 -11.31
N ARG A 49 11.00 1.02 -11.79
CA ARG A 49 10.65 1.06 -13.22
C ARG A 49 10.66 2.47 -13.81
N LEU A 50 10.63 3.52 -12.99
CA LEU A 50 10.67 4.89 -13.48
C LEU A 50 12.06 5.22 -14.05
N ARG A 51 12.06 5.92 -15.19
CA ARG A 51 13.29 6.44 -15.76
C ARG A 51 13.85 7.52 -14.85
N ALA A 52 15.14 7.43 -14.53
CA ALA A 52 15.85 8.50 -13.83
C ALA A 52 15.71 9.82 -14.58
N THR A 53 15.27 10.86 -13.88
CA THR A 53 15.07 12.20 -14.43
C THR A 53 16.38 12.96 -14.64
N GLY A 54 17.47 12.48 -14.01
CA GLY A 54 18.76 13.17 -13.98
C GLY A 54 18.84 14.31 -12.95
N VAL A 55 17.76 14.55 -12.19
CA VAL A 55 17.72 15.54 -11.12
C VAL A 55 18.12 14.86 -9.81
N SER A 56 19.12 15.41 -9.11
CA SER A 56 19.54 14.90 -7.82
C SER A 56 18.63 15.38 -6.70
N HIS A 57 18.67 14.71 -5.55
CA HIS A 57 17.96 15.16 -4.35
C HIS A 57 18.38 16.57 -3.94
N ASN A 58 19.66 16.91 -4.05
CA ASN A 58 20.18 18.21 -3.68
C ASN A 58 19.61 19.31 -4.57
N ASP A 59 19.51 19.07 -5.89
CA ASP A 59 18.92 20.03 -6.83
C ASP A 59 17.46 20.35 -6.46
N VAL A 60 16.71 19.34 -6.02
CA VAL A 60 15.32 19.52 -5.57
C VAL A 60 15.26 20.31 -4.26
N ILE A 61 16.08 19.97 -3.27
CA ILE A 61 16.11 20.67 -1.99
C ILE A 61 16.51 22.13 -2.16
N GLU A 62 17.49 22.41 -3.02
CA GLU A 62 17.91 23.76 -3.38
C GLU A 62 16.75 24.53 -4.02
N ALA A 63 16.10 23.96 -5.04
CA ALA A 63 14.97 24.60 -5.71
C ALA A 63 13.80 24.92 -4.75
N VAL A 64 13.47 24.02 -3.82
CA VAL A 64 12.43 24.25 -2.81
C VAL A 64 12.82 25.37 -1.85
N ASN A 65 14.08 25.40 -1.41
CA ASN A 65 14.55 26.46 -0.52
C ASN A 65 14.54 27.83 -1.22
N VAL A 66 14.98 27.90 -2.48
CA VAL A 66 14.91 29.13 -3.27
C VAL A 66 13.48 29.63 -3.38
N ALA A 67 12.53 28.75 -3.71
CA ALA A 67 11.12 29.12 -3.81
C ALA A 67 10.53 29.60 -2.47
N ARG A 68 10.93 28.98 -1.35
CA ARG A 68 10.54 29.45 -0.01
C ARG A 68 11.11 30.84 0.28
N ASP A 69 12.39 31.05 0.01
CA ASP A 69 13.07 32.31 0.29
C ASP A 69 12.55 33.45 -0.61
N GLU A 70 12.07 33.14 -1.83
CA GLU A 70 11.32 34.08 -2.67
C GLU A 70 9.95 34.41 -2.07
N PHE A 71 9.18 33.40 -1.65
CA PHE A 71 7.87 33.60 -1.04
C PHE A 71 7.94 34.48 0.23
N ASP A 72 8.92 34.22 1.09
CA ASP A 72 9.15 34.99 2.31
C ASP A 72 9.59 36.43 2.02
N ARG A 73 10.32 36.67 0.93
CA ARG A 73 10.71 38.03 0.50
C ARG A 73 9.55 38.82 -0.08
N ASP A 74 8.62 38.16 -0.76
CA ASP A 74 7.47 38.80 -1.43
C ASP A 74 6.31 39.13 -0.45
N HIS A 75 6.32 38.56 0.76
CA HIS A 75 5.25 38.71 1.77
C HIS A 75 5.69 39.43 3.06
N VAL A 76 6.83 40.14 3.01
CA VAL A 76 7.33 41.06 4.06
C VAL A 76 7.17 42.51 3.58
#